data_AF-A0A7C3U901-F1
#
_entry.id   AF-A0A7C3U901-F1
#
_cell.length_a   1.000
_cell.length_b   1.000
_cell.length_c   1.000
_cell.angle_alpha   90.00
_cell.angle_beta   90.00
_cell.angle_gamma   90.00
#
_symmetry.space_group_name_H-M   'P 1'
#
loop_
_entity.id
_entity.type
_entity.pdbx_description
1 polymer ?
#
loop_
_entity_poly.entity_id
_entity_poly.type
_entity_poly.pdbx_seq_one_letter_code
_entity_poly.pdbx_strand_id
1 'polypeptide(L)' 'MGRLSDTMGSGIDVVVAGGGPVGLCCALSLARRGAAVTLLEAGERLPSRRSAAWANCGLVVPSHVLPLAAPGVLGQGLR' A
#
# COMPACT_ATOMS: atom_id res chain seq x y z
N MET A 1 -6.82 -25.33 -7.26
CA MET A 1 -6.33 -23.98 -6.89
C MET A 1 -4.88 -23.91 -7.32
N GLY A 2 -4.55 -23.27 -8.45
CA GLY A 2 -3.20 -23.28 -9.02
C GLY A 2 -2.20 -22.54 -8.13
N ARG A 3 -0.97 -23.03 -8.01
CA ARG A 3 0.06 -22.34 -7.23
C ARG A 3 0.51 -21.10 -7.99
N LEU A 4 0.75 -19.99 -7.30
CA LEU A 4 1.27 -18.75 -7.91
C LEU A 4 2.58 -18.98 -8.70
N SER A 5 3.36 -19.98 -8.30
CA SER A 5 4.56 -20.44 -9.01
C SER A 5 4.30 -20.89 -10.45
N ASP A 6 3.08 -21.31 -10.78
CA ASP A 6 2.76 -21.90 -12.08
C ASP A 6 2.42 -20.82 -13.14
N THR A 7 2.12 -19.60 -12.70
CA THR A 7 1.80 -18.43 -13.56
C THR A 7 2.92 -17.40 -13.61
N MET A 8 3.93 -17.50 -12.72
CA MET A 8 5.06 -16.60 -12.67
C MET A 8 6.14 -17.08 -13.65
N GLY A 9 6.29 -16.38 -14.78
CA GLY A 9 7.44 -16.57 -15.66
C GLY A 9 8.75 -16.40 -14.87
N SER A 10 9.81 -17.08 -15.27
CA SER A 10 11.13 -17.13 -14.60
C SER A 10 11.88 -15.79 -14.53
N GLY A 11 11.20 -14.66 -14.74
CA GLY A 11 11.73 -13.30 -14.75
C GLY A 11 11.00 -12.36 -13.81
N ILE A 12 10.41 -12.84 -12.71
CA ILE A 12 9.91 -11.98 -11.63
C ILE A 12 10.86 -12.12 -10.44
N ASP A 13 11.55 -11.03 -10.09
CA ASP A 13 12.47 -10.98 -8.95
C ASP A 13 11.72 -10.67 -7.65
N VAL A 14 10.68 -9.83 -7.73
CA VAL A 14 9.98 -9.32 -6.56
C VAL A 14 8.47 -9.25 -6.77
N VAL A 15 7.71 -9.69 -5.76
CA VAL A 15 6.26 -9.48 -5.68
C VAL A 15 5.96 -8.46 -4.59
N VAL A 16 5.18 -7.44 -4.93
CA VAL A 16 4.65 -6.45 -3.97
C VAL A 16 3.15 -6.70 -3.80
N ALA A 17 2.71 -6.98 -2.58
CA ALA A 17 1.30 -7.20 -2.26
C ALA A 17 0.68 -5.93 -1.67
N GLY A 18 -0.35 -5.40 -2.34
CA GLY A 18 -1.10 -4.21 -1.97
C GLY A 18 -0.79 -3.01 -2.87
N GLY A 19 -1.82 -2.52 -3.55
CA GLY A 19 -1.78 -1.38 -4.48
C GLY A 19 -2.05 -0.02 -3.83
N GLY A 20 -1.80 0.12 -2.53
CA GLY A 20 -1.85 1.39 -1.83
C GLY A 20 -0.62 2.29 -2.12
N PRO A 21 -0.58 3.51 -1.57
CA PRO A 21 0.51 4.47 -1.78
C PRO A 21 1.88 3.87 -1.45
N VAL A 22 1.98 3.18 -0.31
CA VAL A 22 3.22 2.52 0.12
C VAL A 22 3.64 1.43 -0.87
N GLY A 23 2.73 0.53 -1.25
CA GLY A 23 3.03 -0.55 -2.19
C GLY A 23 3.44 -0.04 -3.58
N LEU A 24 2.76 0.99 -4.08
CA LEU A 24 3.13 1.67 -5.34
C LEU A 24 4.51 2.32 -5.24
N CYS A 25 4.83 3.01 -4.14
CA CYS A 25 6.15 3.59 -3.90
C CYS A 25 7.25 2.52 -3.85
N CYS A 26 7.00 1.39 -3.16
CA CYS A 26 7.92 0.27 -3.10
C CYS A 26 8.16 -0.33 -4.50
N ALA A 27 7.07 -0.66 -5.22
CA ALA A 27 7.15 -1.24 -6.55
C ALA A 27 7.89 -0.33 -7.54
N LEU A 28 7.58 0.98 -7.54
CA LEU A 28 8.25 1.97 -8.37
C LEU A 28 9.74 2.09 -8.04
N SER A 29 10.10 2.14 -6.75
CA SER A 29 11.50 2.26 -6.31
C SER A 29 12.32 1.04 -6.72
N LEU A 30 11.76 -0.16 -6.59
CA LEU A 30 12.40 -1.41 -6.99
C LEU A 30 12.52 -1.53 -8.51
N ALA A 31 11.47 -1.19 -9.26
CA ALA A 31 11.51 -1.18 -10.72
C ALA A 31 12.56 -0.19 -11.26
N ARG A 32 12.68 1.00 -10.64
CA ARG A 32 13.73 1.97 -10.97
C ARG A 32 15.15 1.47 -10.69
N ARG A 33 15.31 0.48 -9.81
CA ARG A 33 16.59 -0.19 -9.52
C ARG A 33 16.85 -1.38 -10.44
N GLY A 34 15.96 -1.66 -11.39
CA GLY A 34 16.11 -2.73 -12.38
C GLY A 34 15.50 -4.07 -11.99
N ALA A 35 14.80 -4.17 -10.85
CA ALA A 35 14.10 -5.39 -10.48
C ALA A 35 12.86 -5.61 -11.35
N ALA A 36 12.61 -6.86 -11.75
CA ALA A 36 11.35 -7.24 -12.35
C ALA A 36 10.28 -7.42 -11.28
N VAL A 37 9.42 -6.40 -11.14
CA VAL A 37 8.42 -6.33 -10.06
C VAL A 37 7.02 -6.69 -10.57
N THR A 38 6.32 -7.56 -9.84
CA THR A 38 4.89 -7.78 -10.00
C THR A 38 4.15 -7.18 -8.80
N LEU A 39 3.23 -6.24 -9.06
CA LEU A 39 2.34 -5.67 -8.04
C LEU A 39 1.00 -6.40 -8.07
N LEU A 40 0.57 -6.91 -6.92
CA LEU A 40 -0.73 -7.56 -6.74
C LEU A 40 -1.65 -6.69 -5.90
N GLU A 41 -2.87 -6.46 -6.36
CA GLU A 41 -3.94 -5.82 -5.60
C GLU A 41 -5.20 -6.69 -5.69
N ALA A 42 -5.91 -6.82 -4.57
CA ALA A 42 -7.11 -7.64 -4.51
C ALA A 42 -8.32 -6.96 -5.17
N GLY A 43 -8.33 -5.62 -5.26
CA GLY A 43 -9.33 -4.86 -6.01
C GLY A 43 -9.05 -4.82 -7.52
N GLU A 44 -10.13 -4.67 -8.30
CA GLU A 44 -10.04 -4.59 -9.77
C GLU A 44 -9.35 -3.32 -10.30
N ARG A 45 -9.24 -2.28 -9.46
CA ARG A 45 -8.68 -0.97 -9.84
C ARG A 45 -7.73 -0.46 -8.77
N LEU A 46 -6.79 0.38 -9.19
CA LEU A 46 -5.89 1.13 -8.33
C LEU A 46 -6.34 2.59 -8.22
N PRO A 47 -6.38 3.18 -7.00
CA PRO A 47 -6.35 2.48 -5.72
C PRO A 47 -7.65 1.67 -5.51
N SER A 48 -7.52 0.51 -4.86
CA SER A 48 -8.67 -0.35 -4.54
C SER A 48 -9.59 0.33 -3.53
N ARG A 49 -10.92 0.19 -3.67
CA ARG A 49 -11.90 0.70 -2.68
C ARG A 49 -11.69 0.16 -1.26
N ARG A 50 -11.01 -1.00 -1.14
CA ARG A 50 -10.66 -1.62 0.14
C ARG A 50 -9.36 -1.08 0.73
N SER A 51 -8.59 -0.32 -0.04
CA SER A 51 -7.38 0.33 0.44
C SER A 51 -7.73 1.40 1.45
N ALA A 52 -7.00 1.47 2.56
CA ALA A 52 -7.09 2.57 3.52
C ALA A 52 -6.80 3.94 2.87
N ALA A 53 -6.18 3.96 1.69
CA ALA A 53 -5.92 5.17 0.94
C ALA A 53 -7.10 5.67 0.09
N TRP A 54 -8.10 4.82 -0.22
CA TRP A 54 -9.21 5.20 -1.13
C TRP A 54 -10.06 6.36 -0.58
N ALA A 55 -10.28 6.38 0.73
CA ALA A 55 -11.11 7.38 1.40
C ALA A 55 -10.30 8.18 2.44
N ASN A 56 -9.00 8.34 2.23
CA ASN A 56 -8.20 9.21 3.08
C ASN A 56 -8.49 10.69 2.77
N CYS A 57 -8.14 11.59 3.68
CA CYS A 57 -8.36 13.03 3.51
C CYS A 57 -7.34 13.72 2.58
N GLY A 58 -6.45 12.97 1.92
CA GLY A 58 -5.40 13.52 1.06
C GLY A 58 -4.37 14.39 1.78
N LEU A 59 -4.35 14.36 3.12
CA LEU A 59 -3.48 15.21 3.92
C LEU A 59 -2.01 14.75 3.83
N VAL A 60 -1.15 15.64 3.37
CA VAL A 60 0.31 15.46 3.40
C VAL A 60 0.86 16.46 4.41
N VAL A 61 1.00 16.04 5.67
CA VAL A 61 1.37 16.94 6.78
C VAL A 61 2.65 16.46 7.44
N PRO A 62 3.76 17.19 7.33
CA PRO A 62 5.04 16.77 7.89
C PRO A 62 5.16 17.03 9.41
N SER A 63 4.23 17.77 10.01
CA SER A 63 4.38 18.32 11.38
C SER A 63 3.40 17.79 12.43
N HIS A 64 2.43 16.94 12.09
CA HIS A 64 1.44 16.37 13.04
C HIS A 64 1.22 14.87 12.76
N VAL A 65 2.10 14.02 13.30
CA VAL A 65 2.04 12.54 13.16
C VAL A 65 1.79 11.88 14.51
N LEU A 66 0.82 12.40 15.27
CA LEU A 66 0.21 11.61 16.33
C LEU A 66 -1.12 11.09 15.77
N PRO A 67 -1.31 9.76 15.65
CA PRO A 67 -2.54 9.21 15.10
C PRO A 67 -3.71 9.67 15.97
N LEU A 68 -4.57 10.55 15.44
CA LEU A 68 -5.78 10.99 16.14
C LEU A 68 -6.76 9.83 16.40
N ALA A 69 -6.59 8.72 15.69
CA ALA A 69 -7.36 7.48 15.83
C ALA A 69 -6.62 6.37 16.60
N ALA A 70 -5.68 6.72 17.49
CA ALA A 70 -5.11 5.76 18.43
C ALA A 70 -6.04 5.57 19.65
N PRO A 71 -6.09 4.36 20.26
CA PRO A 71 -6.83 4.14 21.50
C PRO A 71 -6.43 5.16 22.57
N GLY A 72 -7.41 5.86 23.16
CA GLY A 72 -7.18 6.86 24.21
C GLY A 72 -7.15 8.33 23.77
N VAL A 73 -7.07 8.62 22.46
CA VAL A 73 -6.96 10.01 21.96
C VAL A 73 -8.27 10.79 22.11
N LEU A 74 -9.44 10.14 22.03
CA LEU A 74 -10.75 10.78 22.22
C LEU A 74 -10.88 11.50 23.57
N GLY A 75 -10.28 10.95 24.64
CA GLY A 75 -10.32 11.56 25.98
C GLY A 75 -9.43 12.81 26.12
N GLN A 76 -8.47 13.01 25.21
CA GLN A 76 -7.58 14.18 25.26
C GLN A 76 -8.24 15.47 24.73
N GLY A 77 -9.28 15.34 23.89
CA GLY A 77 -10.00 16.49 23.31
C GLY A 77 -11.22 16.95 24.12
N LEU A 78 -11.58 16.26 25.20
CA LEU A 78 -12.72 16.58 26.09
C LEU A 78 -12.32 17.36 27.35
N ARG A 79 -11.07 17.83 27.43
CA ARG A 79 -10.59 18.75 28.48
C ARG A 79 -10.70 20.18 28.00
#